data_AF-A0A8S1B5A6-F1
#
_entry.id   AF-A0A8S1B5A6-F1
#
_cell.length_a   1.000
_cell.length_b   1.000
_cell.length_c   1.000
_cell.angle_alpha   90.00
_cell.angle_beta   90.00
_cell.angle_gamma   90.00
#
_symmetry.space_group_name_H-M   'P 1'
#
loop_
_entity.id
_entity.type
_entity.pdbx_description
1 polymer ?
#
loop_
_entity_poly.entity_id
_entity_poly.type
_entity_poly.pdbx_seq_one_letter_code
_entity_poly.pdbx_strand_id
1 'polypeptide(L)'
;MVLLCVKFALCVILAFETLIGCDAQFAMRRREEMMSPLPFPTCRADNIDCLRRGLRTFMFLMNTNHFGMKSVDPAIIDSVALALPEQQMSFFLRRVNATGVNWTKLVERRFNLEGGRSGVLFNSDLHVTAQLTMEHASRFVPQTVLITMDIQSVESNITYPWSIQQGIDNEDYIVIGPERIAVRNKRTPSFFLQPITKDSVMLDQVLQMRPSILEHFSNEITTVLMQTIVENFRKFASMVPIRYYYQYYVDDLM
;
A
#
# COMPACT_ATOMS: atom_id res chain seq x y z
N MET A 1 -63.07 4.50 14.30
CA MET A 1 -62.70 3.83 13.02
C MET A 1 -61.72 4.63 12.17
N VAL A 2 -61.86 5.96 12.03
CA VAL A 2 -60.97 6.80 11.19
C VAL A 2 -59.49 6.71 11.60
N LEU A 3 -59.18 6.66 12.90
CA LEU A 3 -57.79 6.58 13.40
C LEU A 3 -57.07 5.27 13.02
N LEU A 4 -57.81 4.18 12.81
CA LEU A 4 -57.24 2.89 12.44
C LEU A 4 -56.83 2.89 10.95
N CYS A 5 -57.66 3.51 10.10
CA CYS A 5 -57.38 3.67 8.67
C CYS A 5 -56.15 4.56 8.42
N VAL A 6 -55.98 5.63 9.20
CA VAL A 6 -54.82 6.53 9.08
C VAL A 6 -53.52 5.82 9.48
N LYS A 7 -53.54 5.02 10.56
CA LYS A 7 -52.37 4.23 10.98
C LYS A 7 -51.99 3.16 9.95
N PHE A 8 -52.98 2.52 9.33
CA PHE A 8 -52.73 1.51 8.30
C PHE A 8 -52.14 2.13 7.03
N ALA A 9 -52.66 3.27 6.58
CA ALA A 9 -52.11 3.99 5.43
C ALA A 9 -50.66 4.43 5.66
N LEU A 10 -50.33 4.90 6.87
CA LEU A 10 -48.98 5.36 7.22
C LEU A 10 -47.97 4.19 7.27
N CYS A 11 -48.37 3.02 7.76
CA CYS A 11 -47.56 1.80 7.71
C CYS A 11 -47.32 1.31 6.27
N VAL A 12 -48.32 1.41 5.38
CA VAL A 12 -48.17 1.01 3.97
C VAL A 12 -47.22 1.95 3.24
N ILE A 13 -47.31 3.26 3.49
CA ILE A 13 -46.39 4.25 2.89
C ILE A 13 -44.96 4.02 3.38
N LEU A 14 -44.75 3.80 4.68
CA LEU A 14 -43.42 3.50 5.24
C LEU A 14 -42.84 2.20 4.69
N ALA A 15 -43.66 1.15 4.54
CA ALA A 15 -43.23 -0.11 3.95
C ALA A 15 -42.84 0.07 2.46
N PHE A 16 -43.62 0.85 1.70
CA PHE A 16 -43.31 1.17 0.30
C PHE A 16 -42.04 2.02 0.16
N GLU A 17 -41.79 3.00 1.03
CA GLU A 17 -40.54 3.77 1.01
C GLU A 17 -39.33 2.90 1.36
N THR A 18 -39.45 1.96 2.30
CA THR A 18 -38.35 1.02 2.59
C THR A 18 -38.07 0.06 1.43
N LEU A 19 -39.12 -0.42 0.74
CA LEU A 19 -38.96 -1.30 -0.42
C LEU A 19 -38.36 -0.55 -1.62
N ILE A 20 -38.85 0.65 -1.94
CA ILE A 20 -38.33 1.47 -3.04
C ILE A 20 -36.91 1.97 -2.71
N GLY A 21 -36.62 2.32 -1.45
CA GLY A 21 -35.27 2.70 -1.01
C GLY A 21 -34.26 1.57 -1.09
N CYS A 22 -34.66 0.35 -0.74
CA CYS A 22 -33.82 -0.85 -0.92
C CYS A 22 -33.63 -1.18 -2.41
N ASP A 23 -34.69 -1.19 -3.21
CA ASP A 23 -34.59 -1.50 -4.65
C ASP A 23 -33.81 -0.44 -5.41
N ALA A 24 -33.91 0.83 -5.05
CA ALA A 24 -33.11 1.91 -5.64
C ALA A 24 -31.62 1.80 -5.25
N GLN A 25 -31.30 1.33 -4.04
CA GLN A 25 -29.92 1.05 -3.65
C GLN A 25 -29.34 -0.17 -4.39
N PHE A 26 -30.14 -1.23 -4.61
CA PHE A 26 -29.73 -2.38 -5.43
C PHE A 26 -29.63 -2.04 -6.92
N ALA A 27 -30.52 -1.20 -7.45
CA ALA A 27 -30.49 -0.74 -8.83
C ALA A 27 -29.35 0.25 -9.10
N MET A 28 -28.98 1.11 -8.14
CA MET A 28 -27.77 1.93 -8.23
C MET A 28 -26.49 1.09 -8.21
N ARG A 29 -26.48 -0.05 -7.50
CA ARG A 29 -25.37 -1.01 -7.53
C ARG A 29 -25.25 -1.74 -8.88
N ARG A 30 -26.36 -1.93 -9.60
CA ARG A 30 -26.41 -2.51 -10.96
C ARG A 30 -25.94 -1.59 -12.08
N ARG A 31 -25.77 -0.28 -11.82
CA ARG A 31 -24.83 0.54 -12.62
C ARG A 31 -23.41 0.25 -12.13
N GLU A 32 -23.04 -1.03 -12.13
CA GLU A 32 -21.65 -1.40 -12.33
C GLU A 32 -21.28 -0.76 -13.65
N GLU A 33 -20.48 0.30 -13.52
CA GLU A 33 -19.64 0.82 -14.57
C GLU A 33 -19.16 -0.37 -15.38
N MET A 34 -19.60 -0.43 -16.64
CA MET A 34 -19.06 -1.32 -17.64
C MET A 34 -17.55 -1.15 -17.55
N MET A 35 -16.87 -2.05 -16.82
CA MET A 35 -15.49 -1.84 -16.40
C MET A 35 -14.72 -1.55 -17.67
N SER A 36 -14.17 -0.33 -17.78
CA SER A 36 -13.32 0.00 -18.91
C SER A 36 -12.26 -1.08 -18.95
N PRO A 37 -12.03 -1.72 -20.12
CA PRO A 37 -11.14 -2.87 -20.21
C PRO A 37 -9.82 -2.48 -19.56
N LEU A 38 -9.47 -3.24 -18.51
CA LEU A 38 -8.28 -2.91 -17.77
C LEU A 38 -7.08 -2.95 -18.73
N PRO A 39 -6.18 -1.96 -18.67
CA PRO A 39 -5.07 -1.86 -19.63
C PRO A 39 -3.95 -2.89 -19.40
N PHE A 40 -4.27 -4.07 -18.85
CA PHE A 40 -3.32 -5.15 -18.58
C PHE A 40 -3.52 -6.31 -19.55
N PRO A 41 -2.44 -6.88 -20.10
CA PRO A 41 -2.53 -8.23 -20.64
C PRO A 41 -2.73 -9.22 -19.48
N THR A 42 -3.61 -10.20 -19.68
CA THR A 42 -3.69 -11.35 -18.77
C THR A 42 -2.35 -12.08 -18.77
N CYS A 43 -1.76 -12.30 -17.60
CA CYS A 43 -0.45 -12.94 -17.49
C CYS A 43 -0.58 -14.32 -16.84
N ARG A 44 0.29 -15.25 -17.22
CA ARG A 44 0.51 -16.43 -16.38
C ARG A 44 1.17 -16.02 -15.07
N ALA A 45 0.83 -16.72 -14.00
CA ALA A 45 1.34 -16.50 -12.66
C ALA A 45 2.88 -16.64 -12.53
N ASP A 46 3.49 -17.46 -13.37
CA ASP A 46 4.93 -17.74 -13.44
C ASP A 46 5.70 -16.83 -14.42
N ASN A 47 5.00 -16.11 -15.30
CA ASN A 47 5.62 -15.26 -16.31
C ASN A 47 5.97 -13.88 -15.74
N ILE A 48 7.15 -13.78 -15.11
CA ILE A 48 7.65 -12.55 -14.47
C ILE A 48 7.71 -11.37 -15.43
N ASP A 49 8.09 -11.57 -16.70
CA ASP A 49 8.21 -10.45 -17.65
C ASP A 49 6.87 -9.86 -18.05
N CYS A 50 5.83 -10.70 -18.17
CA CYS A 50 4.46 -10.23 -18.34
C CYS A 50 3.99 -9.46 -17.09
N LEU A 51 4.21 -10.05 -15.90
CA LEU A 51 3.82 -9.44 -14.62
C LEU A 51 4.53 -8.11 -14.35
N ARG A 52 5.79 -7.93 -14.80
CA ARG A 52 6.50 -6.64 -14.72
C ARG A 52 5.82 -5.55 -15.54
N ARG A 53 5.30 -5.87 -16.72
CA ARG A 53 4.52 -4.92 -17.53
C ARG A 53 3.20 -4.59 -16.84
N GLY A 54 2.54 -5.62 -16.31
CA GLY A 54 1.34 -5.45 -15.49
C GLY A 54 1.56 -4.54 -14.29
N LEU A 55 2.66 -4.72 -13.55
CA LEU A 55 2.97 -3.91 -12.37
C LEU A 55 3.03 -2.40 -12.67
N ARG A 56 3.64 -2.00 -13.80
CA ARG A 56 3.72 -0.58 -14.17
C ARG A 56 2.36 0.05 -14.36
N THR A 57 1.48 -0.65 -15.07
CA THR A 57 0.10 -0.19 -15.27
C THR A 57 -0.66 -0.20 -13.93
N PHE A 58 -0.33 -1.09 -13.00
CA PHE A 58 -0.99 -1.18 -11.70
C PHE A 58 -0.59 0.00 -10.81
N MET A 59 0.68 0.38 -10.84
CA MET A 59 1.18 1.61 -10.22
C MET A 59 0.45 2.85 -10.76
N PHE A 60 0.19 2.92 -12.07
CA PHE A 60 -0.61 3.98 -12.66
C PHE A 60 -2.07 4.00 -12.15
N LEU A 61 -2.71 2.83 -12.02
CA LEU A 61 -4.07 2.76 -11.46
C LEU A 61 -4.12 3.21 -10.00
N MET A 62 -3.12 2.86 -9.19
CA MET A 62 -3.02 3.33 -7.80
C MET A 62 -2.92 4.86 -7.73
N ASN A 63 -2.06 5.48 -8.56
CA ASN A 63 -1.85 6.93 -8.54
C ASN A 63 -3.01 7.73 -9.15
N THR A 64 -3.83 7.10 -10.00
CA THR A 64 -5.09 7.70 -10.49
C THR A 64 -6.25 7.50 -9.51
N ASN A 65 -5.99 6.96 -8.33
CA ASN A 65 -6.97 6.61 -7.31
C ASN A 65 -8.10 5.73 -7.86
N HIS A 66 -7.78 4.85 -8.82
CA HIS A 66 -8.75 3.95 -9.42
C HIS A 66 -9.38 3.06 -8.34
N PHE A 67 -10.70 2.91 -8.36
CA PHE A 67 -11.47 2.26 -7.29
C PHE A 67 -11.21 2.82 -5.88
N GLY A 68 -10.74 4.05 -5.74
CA GLY A 68 -10.34 4.64 -4.46
C GLY A 68 -9.12 3.96 -3.84
N MET A 69 -8.23 3.40 -4.65
CA MET A 69 -6.88 3.04 -4.21
C MET A 69 -6.13 4.28 -3.72
N LYS A 70 -5.19 4.10 -2.79
CA LYS A 70 -4.31 5.17 -2.32
C LYS A 70 -3.17 5.39 -3.31
N SER A 71 -2.85 6.64 -3.64
CA SER A 71 -1.63 6.96 -4.39
C SER A 71 -0.38 6.46 -3.66
N VAL A 72 0.58 5.94 -4.41
CA VAL A 72 1.84 5.41 -3.88
C VAL A 72 3.07 6.22 -4.31
N ASP A 73 2.91 7.16 -5.25
CA ASP A 73 4.00 8.03 -5.71
C ASP A 73 3.45 9.40 -6.19
N PRO A 74 3.67 10.50 -5.45
CA PRO A 74 4.31 10.55 -4.13
C PRO A 74 3.46 9.87 -3.07
N ALA A 75 4.12 9.23 -2.11
CA ALA A 75 3.51 8.71 -0.90
C ALA A 75 3.87 9.59 0.30
N ILE A 76 2.85 10.01 1.03
CA ILE A 76 3.00 10.83 2.24
C ILE A 76 2.80 9.96 3.47
N ILE A 77 3.83 9.88 4.32
CA ILE A 77 3.79 9.20 5.61
C ILE A 77 3.87 10.27 6.70
N ASP A 78 2.87 10.29 7.59
CA ASP A 78 2.72 11.36 8.58
C ASP A 78 3.93 11.47 9.50
N SER A 79 4.36 10.33 10.06
CA SER A 79 5.53 10.28 10.92
C SER A 79 6.16 8.90 11.02
N VAL A 80 7.49 8.87 11.19
CA VAL A 80 8.26 7.69 11.60
C VAL A 80 9.08 8.07 12.82
N ALA A 81 9.00 7.27 13.89
CA ALA A 81 9.62 7.56 15.17
C ALA A 81 10.60 6.46 15.57
N LEU A 82 11.76 6.85 16.09
CA LEU A 82 12.75 5.95 16.66
C LEU A 82 13.16 6.47 18.04
N ALA A 83 12.99 5.66 19.07
CA ALA A 83 13.47 5.95 20.42
C ALA A 83 14.72 5.13 20.74
N LEU A 84 15.77 5.78 21.25
CA LEU A 84 16.99 5.16 21.74
C LEU A 84 17.10 5.44 23.25
N PRO A 85 16.41 4.64 24.09
CA PRO A 85 16.27 4.94 25.53
C PRO A 85 17.60 4.91 26.28
N GLU A 86 18.49 3.97 25.94
CA GLU A 86 19.85 3.87 26.51
C GLU A 86 20.69 5.15 26.30
N GLN A 87 20.35 5.87 25.25
CA GLN A 87 20.98 7.11 24.82
C GLN A 87 20.26 8.35 25.31
N GLN A 88 19.06 8.19 25.89
CA GLN A 88 18.14 9.29 26.18
C GLN A 88 17.89 10.20 24.95
N MET A 89 17.82 9.58 23.77
CA MET A 89 17.57 10.25 22.49
C MET A 89 16.34 9.69 21.79
N SER A 90 15.67 10.54 21.02
CA SER A 90 14.65 10.11 20.08
C SER A 90 14.74 10.91 18.78
N PHE A 91 14.33 10.27 17.69
CA PHE A 91 14.34 10.82 16.36
C PHE A 91 12.95 10.68 15.76
N PHE A 92 12.51 11.73 15.08
CA PHE A 92 11.21 11.78 14.43
C PHE A 92 11.39 12.30 13.02
N LEU A 93 10.93 11.53 12.04
CA LEU A 93 10.64 12.04 10.71
C LEU A 93 9.18 12.44 10.66
N ARG A 94 8.89 13.64 10.17
CA ARG A 94 7.53 14.15 9.96
C ARG A 94 7.33 14.52 8.51
N ARG A 95 6.10 14.33 8.03
CA ARG A 95 5.68 14.64 6.65
C ARG A 95 6.64 14.04 5.63
N VAL A 96 6.90 12.75 5.77
CA VAL A 96 7.81 12.02 4.89
C VAL A 96 7.15 11.94 3.53
N ASN A 97 7.80 12.51 2.53
CA ASN A 97 7.41 12.42 1.15
C ASN A 97 8.37 11.48 0.43
N ALA A 98 7.88 10.28 0.11
CA ALA A 98 8.63 9.25 -0.59
C ALA A 98 8.19 9.19 -2.06
N THR A 99 9.16 9.26 -2.96
CA THR A 99 8.98 9.14 -4.42
C THR A 99 9.85 8.02 -4.98
N GLY A 100 9.56 7.60 -6.21
CA GLY A 100 10.32 6.53 -6.88
C GLY A 100 9.67 5.16 -6.77
N VAL A 101 8.57 5.04 -6.04
CA VAL A 101 7.80 3.80 -5.88
C VAL A 101 7.29 3.27 -7.23
N ASN A 102 6.96 4.16 -8.17
CA ASN A 102 6.54 3.78 -9.53
C ASN A 102 7.58 2.94 -10.29
N TRP A 103 8.85 3.05 -9.92
CA TRP A 103 9.96 2.34 -10.56
C TRP A 103 10.33 1.04 -9.86
N THR A 104 9.54 0.61 -8.88
CA THR A 104 9.69 -0.67 -8.18
C THR A 104 9.70 -1.82 -9.19
N LYS A 105 10.69 -2.70 -9.08
CA LYS A 105 10.90 -3.84 -9.97
C LYS A 105 10.44 -5.12 -9.30
N LEU A 106 9.59 -5.88 -9.98
CA LEU A 106 9.29 -7.26 -9.61
C LEU A 106 10.52 -8.13 -9.89
N VAL A 107 11.14 -8.64 -8.84
CA VAL A 107 12.27 -9.56 -8.92
C VAL A 107 11.76 -10.98 -9.09
N GLU A 108 10.83 -11.39 -8.22
CA GLU A 108 10.33 -12.75 -8.17
C GLU A 108 8.86 -12.79 -7.73
N ARG A 109 8.12 -13.76 -8.24
CA ARG A 109 6.76 -14.11 -7.81
C ARG A 109 6.70 -15.61 -7.59
N ARG A 110 6.24 -16.03 -6.40
CA ARG A 110 6.03 -17.44 -6.05
C ARG A 110 4.59 -17.67 -5.61
N PHE A 111 3.85 -18.47 -6.36
CA PHE A 111 2.54 -18.95 -5.95
C PHE A 111 2.68 -20.29 -5.23
N ASN A 112 1.72 -20.61 -4.36
CA ASN A 112 1.61 -21.90 -3.69
C ASN A 112 2.88 -22.33 -2.94
N LEU A 113 3.48 -21.41 -2.19
CA LEU A 113 4.46 -21.75 -1.17
C LEU A 113 3.84 -22.75 -0.17
N GLU A 114 4.69 -23.59 0.43
CA GLU A 114 4.28 -24.53 1.47
C GLU A 114 3.40 -23.83 2.52
N GLY A 115 2.22 -24.41 2.78
CA GLY A 115 1.19 -23.79 3.64
C GLY A 115 0.21 -22.85 2.91
N GLY A 116 0.09 -22.92 1.58
CA GLY A 116 -0.94 -22.18 0.82
C GLY A 116 -0.68 -20.67 0.71
N ARG A 117 0.60 -20.27 0.77
CA ARG A 117 0.99 -18.85 0.75
C ARG A 117 1.47 -18.42 -0.62
N SER A 118 1.38 -17.12 -0.88
CA SER A 118 1.98 -16.46 -2.02
C SER A 118 3.11 -15.55 -1.55
N GLY A 119 4.18 -15.47 -2.33
CA GLY A 119 5.33 -14.61 -2.10
C GLY A 119 5.60 -13.70 -3.30
N VAL A 120 6.04 -12.48 -3.02
CA VAL A 120 6.49 -11.47 -3.99
C VAL A 120 7.77 -10.85 -3.48
N LEU A 121 8.79 -10.75 -4.35
CA LEU A 121 10.02 -10.03 -4.07
C LEU A 121 10.10 -8.80 -4.96
N PHE A 122 10.16 -7.63 -4.34
CA PHE A 122 10.37 -6.35 -5.02
C PHE A 122 11.77 -5.82 -4.75
N ASN A 123 12.28 -5.02 -5.70
CA ASN A 123 13.47 -4.21 -5.53
C ASN A 123 13.14 -2.77 -5.92
N SER A 124 13.42 -1.82 -5.02
CA SER A 124 12.99 -0.43 -5.15
C SER A 124 14.14 0.53 -4.88
N ASP A 125 14.13 1.65 -5.60
CA ASP A 125 14.95 2.81 -5.34
C ASP A 125 13.99 3.95 -4.97
N LEU A 126 14.16 4.51 -3.76
CA LEU A 126 13.27 5.53 -3.20
C LEU A 126 14.05 6.80 -2.92
N HIS A 127 13.42 7.93 -3.22
CA HIS A 127 13.88 9.25 -2.83
C HIS A 127 12.94 9.80 -1.78
N VAL A 128 13.48 10.22 -0.63
CA VAL A 128 12.71 10.61 0.54
C VAL A 128 13.09 12.01 0.97
N THR A 129 12.08 12.84 1.20
CA THR A 129 12.25 14.17 1.82
C THR A 129 11.37 14.25 3.06
N ALA A 130 11.92 14.77 4.17
CA ALA A 130 11.19 14.85 5.43
C ALA A 130 11.75 15.93 6.35
N GLN A 131 10.98 16.26 7.38
CA GLN A 131 11.47 17.03 8.52
C GLN A 131 12.01 16.06 9.57
N LEU A 132 13.31 16.12 9.85
CA LEU A 132 13.97 15.36 10.91
C LEU A 132 14.05 16.20 12.18
N THR A 133 13.50 15.65 13.27
CA THR A 133 13.61 16.22 14.62
C THR A 133 14.37 15.24 15.49
N MET A 134 15.37 15.73 16.23
CA MET A 134 16.05 14.97 17.27
C MET A 134 15.80 15.62 18.62
N GLU A 135 15.38 14.81 19.57
CA GLU A 135 15.21 15.19 20.97
C GLU A 135 16.25 14.45 21.81
N HIS A 136 16.88 15.17 22.72
CA HIS A 136 17.90 14.65 23.62
C HIS A 136 17.58 15.12 25.03
N ALA A 137 17.53 14.22 26.03
CA ALA A 137 17.06 14.57 27.37
C ALA A 137 17.87 15.69 28.05
N SER A 138 19.16 15.85 27.72
CA SER A 138 19.99 16.95 28.26
C SER A 138 19.74 18.32 27.61
N ARG A 139 18.91 18.40 26.56
CA ARG A 139 18.58 19.65 25.87
C ARG A 139 17.09 19.93 25.93
N PHE A 140 16.75 21.17 26.24
CA PHE A 140 15.36 21.63 26.30
C PHE A 140 14.77 21.88 24.90
N VAL A 141 15.59 22.25 23.92
CA VAL A 141 15.13 22.60 22.57
C VAL A 141 15.45 21.45 21.61
N PRO A 142 14.44 20.90 20.91
CA PRO A 142 14.64 19.86 19.91
C PRO A 142 15.33 20.43 18.67
N GLN A 143 16.26 19.67 18.11
CA GLN A 143 16.97 20.07 16.89
C GLN A 143 16.18 19.61 15.68
N THR A 144 15.84 20.54 14.79
CA THR A 144 14.95 20.27 13.66
C THR A 144 15.59 20.72 12.36
N VAL A 145 15.66 19.82 11.38
CA VAL A 145 16.26 20.05 10.07
C VAL A 145 15.42 19.38 8.99
N LEU A 146 15.63 19.76 7.73
CA LEU A 146 15.13 19.00 6.60
C LEU A 146 16.17 17.95 6.21
N ILE A 147 15.70 16.72 6.00
CA ILE A 147 16.51 15.61 5.50
C ILE A 147 16.01 15.21 4.12
N THR A 148 16.96 15.04 3.22
CA THR A 148 16.78 14.33 1.95
C THR A 148 17.57 13.04 2.04
N MET A 149 16.95 11.91 1.71
CA MET A 149 17.53 10.59 1.83
C MET A 149 17.25 9.78 0.57
N ASP A 150 18.27 9.12 0.04
CA ASP A 150 18.15 8.17 -1.05
C ASP A 150 18.32 6.75 -0.51
N ILE A 151 17.25 5.97 -0.60
CA ILE A 151 17.23 4.55 -0.26
C ILE A 151 17.37 3.80 -1.57
N GLN A 152 18.48 3.09 -1.78
CA GLN A 152 18.74 2.49 -3.08
C GLN A 152 18.92 0.97 -2.96
N SER A 153 18.31 0.26 -3.90
CA SER A 153 18.29 -1.19 -4.04
C SER A 153 17.77 -1.92 -2.81
N VAL A 154 16.62 -1.44 -2.30
CA VAL A 154 15.90 -2.04 -1.18
C VAL A 154 15.09 -3.23 -1.66
N GLU A 155 15.34 -4.39 -1.06
CA GLU A 155 14.56 -5.60 -1.32
C GLU A 155 13.40 -5.70 -0.33
N SER A 156 12.21 -5.94 -0.84
CA SER A 156 10.99 -6.15 -0.04
C SER A 156 10.40 -7.52 -0.36
N ASN A 157 10.46 -8.44 0.59
CA ASN A 157 9.86 -9.76 0.49
C ASN A 157 8.50 -9.75 1.20
N ILE A 158 7.43 -9.89 0.42
CA ILE A 158 6.06 -9.84 0.88
C ILE A 158 5.48 -11.25 0.77
N THR A 159 4.94 -11.77 1.87
CA THR A 159 4.26 -13.07 1.90
C THR A 159 2.85 -12.92 2.46
N TYR A 160 1.86 -13.57 1.85
CA TYR A 160 0.47 -13.52 2.30
C TYR A 160 -0.27 -14.83 1.99
N PRO A 161 -1.23 -15.26 2.81
CA PRO A 161 -2.17 -16.31 2.43
C PRO A 161 -3.18 -15.76 1.41
N TRP A 162 -3.67 -16.63 0.54
CA TRP A 162 -4.65 -16.26 -0.47
C TRP A 162 -5.66 -17.38 -0.68
N SER A 163 -6.84 -17.03 -1.17
CA SER A 163 -7.89 -17.98 -1.54
C SER A 163 -8.69 -17.45 -2.72
N ILE A 164 -9.41 -18.34 -3.40
CA ILE A 164 -10.33 -17.97 -4.47
C ILE A 164 -11.74 -18.01 -3.89
N GLN A 165 -12.52 -16.97 -4.16
CA GLN A 165 -13.94 -16.90 -3.81
C GLN A 165 -14.74 -16.52 -5.05
N GLN A 166 -15.83 -17.26 -5.29
CA GLN A 166 -16.76 -16.93 -6.35
C GLN A 166 -17.68 -15.79 -5.91
N GLY A 167 -17.80 -14.76 -6.75
CA GLY A 167 -18.68 -13.63 -6.54
C GLY A 167 -20.14 -13.93 -6.90
N ILE A 168 -21.01 -12.94 -6.64
CA ILE A 168 -22.45 -13.01 -6.96
C ILE A 168 -22.68 -13.05 -8.48
N ASP A 169 -21.73 -12.49 -9.24
CA ASP A 169 -21.67 -12.46 -10.70
C ASP A 169 -21.15 -13.77 -11.32
N ASN A 170 -20.94 -14.82 -10.51
CA ASN A 170 -20.33 -16.10 -10.88
C ASN A 170 -18.87 -16.02 -11.34
N GLU A 171 -18.20 -14.87 -11.15
CA GLU A 171 -16.79 -14.71 -11.46
C GLU A 171 -15.92 -15.07 -10.24
N ASP A 172 -14.67 -15.47 -10.48
CA ASP A 172 -13.74 -15.74 -9.39
C ASP A 172 -12.92 -14.50 -9.02
N TYR A 173 -12.72 -14.31 -7.72
CA TYR A 173 -11.93 -13.24 -7.14
C TYR A 173 -10.83 -13.80 -6.22
N ILE A 174 -9.70 -13.10 -6.13
CA ILE A 174 -8.65 -13.44 -5.17
C ILE A 174 -8.91 -12.69 -3.87
N VAL A 175 -9.06 -13.45 -2.79
CA VAL A 175 -9.10 -12.92 -1.43
C VAL A 175 -7.69 -12.99 -0.83
N ILE A 176 -7.13 -11.83 -0.52
CA ILE A 176 -5.78 -11.67 0.02
C ILE A 176 -5.87 -11.47 1.54
N GLY A 177 -5.31 -12.40 2.31
CA GLY A 177 -5.27 -12.31 3.76
C GLY A 177 -4.18 -11.35 4.27
N PRO A 178 -3.83 -11.44 5.57
CA PRO A 178 -2.82 -10.57 6.18
C PRO A 178 -1.42 -10.87 5.65
N GLU A 179 -0.69 -9.83 5.29
CA GLU A 179 0.67 -9.91 4.78
C GLU A 179 1.74 -9.87 5.88
N ARG A 180 2.89 -10.46 5.59
CA ARG A 180 4.14 -10.27 6.29
C ARG A 180 5.14 -9.66 5.31
N ILE A 181 5.73 -8.54 5.70
CA ILE A 181 6.70 -7.79 4.91
C ILE A 181 8.06 -7.87 5.61
N ALA A 182 9.07 -8.31 4.88
CA ALA A 182 10.46 -8.31 5.32
C ALA A 182 11.27 -7.42 4.38
N VAL A 183 11.86 -6.36 4.93
CA VAL A 183 12.71 -5.42 4.20
C VAL A 183 14.17 -5.77 4.41
N ARG A 184 14.95 -5.71 3.34
CA ARG A 184 16.40 -5.91 3.36
C ARG A 184 17.08 -4.79 2.60
N ASN A 185 17.79 -3.93 3.32
CA ASN A 185 18.66 -2.93 2.71
C ASN A 185 19.97 -3.58 2.24
N LYS A 186 20.40 -3.29 1.01
CA LYS A 186 21.74 -3.69 0.54
C LYS A 186 22.84 -2.75 1.04
N ARG A 187 22.47 -1.52 1.39
CA ARG A 187 23.36 -0.47 1.86
C ARG A 187 22.62 0.47 2.79
N THR A 188 23.38 1.17 3.63
CA THR A 188 22.87 2.32 4.38
C THR A 188 22.40 3.41 3.41
N PRO A 189 21.25 4.05 3.64
CA PRO A 189 20.78 5.16 2.83
C PRO A 189 21.80 6.31 2.82
N SER A 190 21.96 6.95 1.66
CA SER A 190 22.68 8.23 1.59
C SER A 190 21.74 9.35 1.99
N PHE A 191 22.26 10.39 2.62
CA PHE A 191 21.43 11.50 3.09
C PHE A 191 22.14 12.85 2.98
N PHE A 192 21.34 13.91 3.01
CA PHE A 192 21.78 15.30 3.04
C PHE A 192 20.84 16.12 3.93
N LEU A 193 21.41 17.04 4.72
CA LEU A 193 20.66 17.88 5.66
C LEU A 193 20.66 19.35 5.21
N GLN A 194 19.50 20.00 5.31
CA GLN A 194 19.31 21.41 4.98
C GLN A 194 18.48 22.16 6.04
N PRO A 195 18.72 23.45 6.26
CA PRO A 195 19.88 24.24 5.82
C PRO A 195 21.14 23.91 6.66
N ILE A 196 22.33 24.25 6.14
CA ILE A 196 23.60 24.06 6.83
C ILE A 196 23.67 25.02 8.03
N THR A 197 23.40 24.50 9.22
CA THR A 197 23.35 25.20 10.49
C THR A 197 24.13 24.42 11.54
N LYS A 198 24.37 25.01 12.71
CA LYS A 198 25.01 24.29 13.83
C LYS A 198 24.23 23.02 14.20
N ASP A 199 22.91 23.07 14.13
CA ASP A 199 22.05 21.92 14.42
C ASP A 199 22.16 20.83 13.36
N SER A 200 22.20 21.19 12.08
CA SER A 200 22.38 20.22 11.00
C SER A 200 23.75 19.55 11.05
N VAL A 201 24.81 20.28 11.39
CA VAL A 201 26.16 19.70 11.54
C VAL A 201 26.22 18.72 12.70
N MET A 202 25.57 19.05 13.83
CA MET A 202 25.48 18.13 14.97
C MET A 202 24.67 16.87 14.63
N LEU A 203 23.52 17.05 13.97
CA LEU A 203 22.69 15.93 13.50
C LEU A 203 23.43 15.04 12.50
N ASP A 204 24.14 15.64 11.54
CA ASP A 204 24.96 14.91 10.57
C ASP A 204 26.00 14.01 11.26
N GLN A 205 26.73 14.55 12.24
CA GLN A 205 27.68 13.76 13.03
C GLN A 205 27.00 12.60 13.77
N VAL A 206 25.84 12.83 14.36
CA VAL A 206 25.09 11.79 15.07
C VAL A 206 24.61 10.69 14.11
N LEU A 207 24.09 11.05 12.94
CA LEU A 207 23.64 10.09 11.93
C LEU A 207 24.81 9.30 11.33
N GLN A 208 25.96 9.93 11.10
CA GLN A 208 27.18 9.25 10.63
C GLN A 208 27.74 8.27 11.66
N MET A 209 27.72 8.63 12.95
CA MET A 209 28.13 7.72 14.03
C MET A 209 27.14 6.56 14.23
N ARG A 210 25.89 6.71 13.78
CA ARG A 210 24.79 5.77 14.06
C ARG A 210 23.99 5.45 12.79
N PRO A 211 24.59 4.71 11.84
CA PRO A 211 23.92 4.34 10.60
C PRO A 211 22.65 3.52 10.81
N SER A 212 22.49 2.85 11.96
CA SER A 212 21.28 2.10 12.33
C SER A 212 20.02 2.96 12.40
N ILE A 213 20.15 4.27 12.65
CA ILE A 213 19.01 5.20 12.62
C ILE A 213 18.45 5.31 11.21
N LEU A 214 19.33 5.52 10.23
CA LEU A 214 18.97 5.62 8.81
C LEU A 214 18.43 4.29 8.29
N GLU A 215 19.03 3.17 8.71
CA GLU A 215 18.56 1.83 8.36
C GLU A 215 17.15 1.56 8.89
N HIS A 216 16.87 1.94 10.13
CA HIS A 216 15.54 1.82 10.71
C HIS A 216 14.52 2.67 9.96
N PHE A 217 14.82 3.93 9.66
CA PHE A 217 13.94 4.78 8.87
C PHE A 217 13.68 4.21 7.48
N SER A 218 14.72 3.70 6.81
CA SER A 218 14.58 3.03 5.52
C SER A 218 13.61 1.84 5.59
N ASN A 219 13.75 1.00 6.61
CA ASN A 219 12.92 -0.18 6.82
C ASN A 219 11.46 0.19 7.08
N GLU A 220 11.20 1.14 7.99
CA GLU A 220 9.84 1.56 8.34
C GLU A 220 9.15 2.24 7.16
N ILE A 221 9.82 3.18 6.47
CA ILE A 221 9.28 3.85 5.29
C ILE A 221 8.92 2.82 4.22
N THR A 222 9.86 1.92 3.91
CA THR A 222 9.63 0.86 2.90
C THR A 222 8.47 -0.05 3.31
N THR A 223 8.38 -0.42 4.59
CA THR A 223 7.32 -1.30 5.09
C THR A 223 5.95 -0.65 4.92
N VAL A 224 5.79 0.61 5.30
CA VAL A 224 4.54 1.36 5.15
C VAL A 224 4.13 1.51 3.68
N LEU A 225 5.10 1.76 2.79
CA LEU A 225 4.84 1.81 1.35
C LEU A 225 4.35 0.47 0.80
N MET A 226 5.02 -0.63 1.17
CA MET A 226 4.66 -1.96 0.71
C MET A 226 3.32 -2.42 1.28
N GLN A 227 2.98 -2.05 2.52
CA GLN A 227 1.63 -2.24 3.09
C GLN A 227 0.58 -1.54 2.23
N THR A 228 0.81 -0.28 1.85
CA THR A 228 -0.12 0.49 1.01
C THR A 228 -0.33 -0.19 -0.36
N ILE A 229 0.76 -0.69 -0.98
CA ILE A 229 0.67 -1.43 -2.25
C ILE A 229 -0.16 -2.70 -2.08
N VAL A 230 0.05 -3.46 -0.99
CA VAL A 230 -0.72 -4.69 -0.72
C VAL A 230 -2.19 -4.39 -0.44
N GLU A 231 -2.49 -3.33 0.33
CA GLU A 231 -3.87 -2.87 0.56
C GLU A 231 -4.59 -2.51 -0.74
N ASN A 232 -3.90 -1.76 -1.62
CA ASN A 232 -4.43 -1.43 -2.94
C ASN A 232 -4.65 -2.68 -3.79
N PHE A 233 -3.73 -3.64 -3.77
CA PHE A 233 -3.89 -4.90 -4.49
C PHE A 233 -5.05 -5.73 -3.93
N ARG A 234 -5.22 -5.78 -2.61
CA ARG A 234 -6.38 -6.42 -1.96
C ARG A 234 -7.69 -5.80 -2.43
N LYS A 235 -7.75 -4.46 -2.49
CA LYS A 235 -8.93 -3.72 -2.96
C LYS A 235 -9.22 -3.97 -4.44
N PHE A 236 -8.19 -3.97 -5.27
CA PHE A 236 -8.30 -4.29 -6.69
C PHE A 236 -8.79 -5.73 -6.90
N ALA A 237 -8.17 -6.70 -6.24
CA ALA A 237 -8.48 -8.13 -6.37
C ALA A 237 -9.89 -8.49 -5.88
N SER A 238 -10.48 -7.70 -4.98
CA SER A 238 -11.87 -7.89 -4.54
C SER A 238 -12.92 -7.28 -5.47
N MET A 239 -12.50 -6.45 -6.42
CA MET A 239 -13.40 -5.75 -7.36
C MET A 239 -13.25 -6.24 -8.79
N VAL A 240 -12.08 -6.76 -9.15
CA VAL A 240 -11.76 -7.22 -10.49
C VAL A 240 -11.67 -8.75 -10.50
N PRO A 241 -12.42 -9.43 -11.38
CA PRO A 241 -12.28 -10.86 -11.59
C PRO A 241 -10.89 -11.29 -12.05
N ILE A 242 -10.45 -12.46 -11.58
CA ILE A 242 -9.12 -13.05 -11.85
C ILE A 242 -8.80 -13.09 -13.35
N ARG A 243 -9.79 -13.47 -14.17
CA ARG A 243 -9.63 -13.62 -15.63
C ARG A 243 -9.09 -12.39 -16.35
N TYR A 244 -9.23 -11.19 -15.75
CA TYR A 244 -8.79 -9.95 -16.37
C TYR A 244 -7.30 -9.64 -16.12
N TYR A 245 -6.63 -10.34 -15.21
CA TYR A 245 -5.22 -10.09 -14.90
C TYR A 245 -4.37 -11.35 -14.72
N TYR A 246 -4.98 -12.52 -14.51
CA TYR A 246 -4.32 -13.82 -14.57
C TYR A 246 -4.96 -14.72 -15.63
N GLN A 247 -4.11 -15.48 -16.32
CA GLN A 247 -4.54 -16.62 -17.11
C GLN A 247 -4.76 -17.80 -16.16
N TYR A 248 -5.95 -18.38 -16.20
CA TYR A 248 -6.14 -19.70 -15.60
C TYR A 248 -5.23 -20.68 -16.33
N TYR A 249 -4.61 -21.59 -15.57
CA TYR A 249 -4.02 -22.76 -16.17
C TYR A 249 -5.14 -23.50 -16.89
N VAL A 250 -5.09 -23.50 -18.22
CA VAL A 250 -5.74 -24.51 -19.02
C VAL A 250 -4.84 -25.74 -18.90
N ASP A 251 -4.85 -26.40 -17.75
CA ASP A 251 -4.19 -27.69 -17.62
C ASP A 251 -5.06 -28.71 -18.36
N ASP A 252 -4.51 -29.26 -19.44
CA ASP A 252 -4.51 -30.71 -19.70
C ASP A 252 -5.85 -31.45 -19.46
N LEU A 253 -6.91 -30.96 -20.09
CA LEU A 253 -8.04 -31.77 -20.53
C LEU A 253 -7.78 -32.28 -21.96
N MET A 254 -6.69 -33.03 -22.13
CA MET A 254 -6.56 -34.14 -23.09
C MET A 254 -5.58 -35.18 -22.55
#